data_AF-A0A7R9UHJ3-F1
#
_entry.id   AF-A0A7R9UHJ3-F1
#
_cell.length_a   1.000
_cell.length_b   1.000
_cell.length_c   1.000
_cell.angle_alpha   90.00
_cell.angle_beta   90.00
_cell.angle_gamma   90.00
#
_symmetry.space_group_name_H-M   'P 1'
#
loop_
_entity.id
_entity.type
_entity.pdbx_description
1 polymer ?
#
loop_
_entity_poly.entity_id
_entity_poly.type
_entity_poly.pdbx_seq_one_letter_code
_entity_poly.pdbx_strand_id
1 'polypeptide(L)'
;DRTGYAMLHTLYGQACRHDTKFFVEYFALDLIMNAQNECVGVMALNMEDGSLHRFNANHTTIATGGYGRAYFSATSAHTCTGDGNAMVARAGLPLQDLE
;
A
#
# COMPACT_ATOMS: atom_id res chain seq x y z
N ASP A 1 15.82 -2.82 -16.26
CA ASP A 1 15.01 -2.11 -17.25
C ASP A 1 15.04 -0.61 -16.93
N ARG A 2 15.21 0.25 -17.94
CA ARG A 2 15.26 1.72 -17.79
C ARG A 2 13.93 2.39 -18.07
N THR A 3 13.00 1.72 -18.75
CA THR A 3 11.68 2.27 -19.07
C THR A 3 10.86 2.47 -17.80
N GLY A 4 10.77 1.44 -16.94
CA GLY A 4 10.09 1.54 -15.64
C GLY A 4 10.68 2.63 -14.74
N TYR A 5 12.01 2.74 -14.71
CA TYR A 5 12.72 3.79 -13.97
C TYR A 5 12.33 5.20 -14.44
N ALA A 6 12.35 5.44 -15.76
CA ALA A 6 12.00 6.73 -16.33
C ALA A 6 10.52 7.09 -16.08
N MET A 7 9.60 6.12 -16.18
CA MET A 7 8.19 6.33 -15.89
C MET A 7 7.95 6.73 -14.43
N LEU A 8 8.52 5.99 -13.47
CA LEU A 8 8.34 6.28 -12.04
C LEU A 8 8.88 7.67 -11.67
N HIS A 9 10.08 8.00 -12.13
CA HIS A 9 10.66 9.33 -11.90
C HIS A 9 9.82 10.45 -12.50
N THR A 10 9.28 10.24 -13.71
CA THR A 10 8.43 11.24 -14.38
C THR A 10 7.12 11.44 -13.62
N LEU A 11 6.46 10.35 -13.20
CA LEU A 11 5.21 10.41 -12.43
C LEU A 11 5.39 11.05 -11.06
N TYR A 12 6.47 10.71 -10.35
CA TYR A 12 6.80 11.35 -9.07
C TYR A 12 7.00 12.86 -9.25
N GLY A 13 7.77 13.26 -10.26
CA GLY A 13 7.97 14.68 -10.59
C GLY A 13 6.67 15.41 -10.96
N GLN A 14 5.71 14.75 -11.61
CA GLN A 14 4.38 15.34 -11.85
C GLN A 14 3.56 15.43 -10.56
N ALA A 15 3.57 14.40 -9.72
CA ALA A 15 2.81 14.38 -8.48
C ALA A 15 3.24 15.52 -7.53
N CYS A 16 4.53 15.84 -7.47
CA CYS A 16 5.05 16.99 -6.71
C CYS A 16 4.55 18.36 -7.21
N ARG A 17 3.99 18.46 -8.42
CA ARG A 17 3.40 19.70 -8.95
C ARG A 17 1.95 19.90 -8.50
N HIS A 18 1.35 18.90 -7.88
CA HIS A 18 0.02 18.96 -7.30
C HIS A 18 0.10 19.07 -5.78
N ASP A 19 -0.99 19.49 -5.13
CA ASP A 19 -1.09 19.59 -3.67
C ASP A 19 -1.32 18.21 -3.02
N THR A 20 -0.48 17.25 -3.38
CA THR A 20 -0.51 15.89 -2.84
C THR A 20 0.33 15.84 -1.57
N LYS A 21 -0.26 15.40 -0.47
CA LYS A 21 0.46 15.16 0.78
C LYS A 21 1.07 13.77 0.75
N PHE A 22 2.39 13.71 0.84
CA PHE A 22 3.14 12.45 0.91
C PHE A 22 3.48 12.14 2.36
N PHE A 23 3.03 10.97 2.81
CA PHE A 23 3.46 10.35 4.07
C PHE A 23 4.49 9.28 3.72
N VAL A 24 5.73 9.72 3.56
CA VAL A 24 6.85 8.85 3.15
C VAL A 24 7.31 8.02 4.35
N GLU A 25 7.66 6.75 4.13
CA GLU A 25 8.05 5.80 5.18
C GLU A 25 6.97 5.55 6.25
N TYR A 26 5.71 5.56 5.83
CA TYR A 26 4.58 5.05 6.61
C TYR A 26 4.22 3.64 6.16
N PHE A 27 4.24 2.68 7.09
CA PHE A 27 3.88 1.30 6.82
C PHE A 27 2.40 1.06 7.16
N ALA A 28 1.57 0.82 6.14
CA ALA A 28 0.15 0.54 6.32
C ALA A 28 -0.04 -0.84 6.99
N LEU A 29 -0.80 -0.86 8.09
CA LEU A 29 -1.03 -2.06 8.90
C LEU A 29 -2.35 -2.74 8.56
N ASP A 30 -3.46 -2.01 8.61
CA ASP A 30 -4.80 -2.57 8.40
C ASP A 30 -5.80 -1.52 7.89
N LEU A 31 -6.80 -1.99 7.14
CA LEU A 31 -7.96 -1.18 6.76
C LEU A 31 -8.82 -0.90 7.98
N ILE A 32 -9.36 0.32 8.05
CA ILE A 32 -10.35 0.68 9.06
C ILE A 32 -11.72 0.42 8.45
N MET A 33 -12.39 -0.64 8.93
CA MET A 33 -13.73 -1.02 8.49
C MET A 33 -14.78 -0.52 9.49
N ASN A 34 -15.89 0.04 9.02
CA ASN A 34 -17.02 0.42 9.88
C ASN A 34 -17.99 -0.76 10.11
N ALA A 35 -19.05 -0.52 10.89
CA ALA A 35 -20.06 -1.55 11.19
C ALA A 35 -20.89 -1.98 9.97
N GLN A 36 -20.82 -1.23 8.87
CA GLN A 36 -21.48 -1.50 7.59
C GLN A 36 -20.53 -2.18 6.59
N ASN A 37 -19.33 -2.62 7.03
CA ASN A 37 -18.27 -3.19 6.20
C ASN A 37 -17.75 -2.26 5.09
N GLU A 38 -17.83 -0.95 5.32
CA GLU A 38 -17.24 0.06 4.43
C GLU A 38 -15.83 0.43 4.94
N CYS A 39 -14.89 0.59 4.01
CA CYS A 39 -13.56 1.07 4.32
C CYS A 39 -13.59 2.58 4.54
N VAL A 40 -13.21 3.02 5.74
CA VAL A 40 -13.19 4.43 6.16
C VAL A 40 -11.77 4.96 6.39
N GLY A 41 -10.75 4.20 5.96
CA GLY A 41 -9.36 4.61 6.08
C GLY A 41 -8.38 3.48 6.28
N VAL A 42 -7.18 3.83 6.76
CA VAL A 42 -6.09 2.90 7.06
C VAL A 42 -5.37 3.28 8.35
N MET A 43 -4.95 2.28 9.11
CA MET A 43 -4.02 2.44 10.22
C MET A 43 -2.59 2.21 9.72
N ALA A 44 -1.66 3.08 10.10
CA ALA A 44 -0.27 2.99 9.67
C ALA A 44 0.71 3.27 10.81
N LEU A 45 1.91 2.69 10.68
CA LEU A 45 3.06 2.94 11.54
C LEU A 45 3.99 3.94 10.84
N ASN A 46 4.30 5.05 11.51
CA ASN A 46 5.39 5.91 11.07
C ASN A 46 6.71 5.21 11.39
N MET A 47 7.51 4.90 10.38
CA MET A 47 8.77 4.17 10.57
C MET A 47 9.89 5.05 11.14
N GLU A 48 9.76 6.38 11.05
CA GLU A 48 10.76 7.32 11.56
C GLU A 48 10.74 7.39 13.10
N ASP A 49 9.55 7.49 13.70
CA ASP A 49 9.37 7.72 15.14
C ASP A 49 8.61 6.60 15.88
N GLY A 50 8.09 5.60 15.14
CA GLY A 50 7.34 4.47 15.69
C GLY A 50 5.90 4.81 16.12
N SER A 51 5.39 6.00 15.81
CA SER A 51 4.03 6.40 16.17
C SER A 51 2.97 5.75 15.27
N LEU A 52 1.80 5.49 15.84
CA LEU A 52 0.65 4.96 15.11
C LEU A 52 -0.25 6.10 14.63
N HIS A 53 -0.63 6.04 13.36
CA HIS A 53 -1.47 7.03 12.70
C HIS A 53 -2.73 6.37 12.14
N ARG A 54 -3.84 7.11 12.20
CA ARG A 54 -5.09 6.72 11.55
C ARG A 54 -5.40 7.74 10.47
N PHE A 55 -5.38 7.27 9.22
CA PHE A 55 -5.76 8.08 8.07
C PHE A 55 -7.21 7.80 7.74
N ASN A 56 -8.10 8.69 8.17
CA ASN A 56 -9.51 8.61 7.83
C ASN A 56 -9.74 9.19 6.43
N ALA A 57 -10.44 8.45 5.58
CA ALA A 57 -10.77 8.87 4.23
C ALA A 57 -12.11 8.29 3.79
N ASN A 58 -12.86 9.04 2.98
CA ASN A 58 -14.10 8.55 2.36
C ASN A 58 -13.83 7.47 1.30
N HIS A 59 -12.63 7.48 0.71
CA HIS A 59 -12.20 6.52 -0.29
C HIS A 59 -10.74 6.17 -0.04
N THR A 60 -10.44 4.87 -0.08
CA THR A 60 -9.08 4.33 0.12
C THR A 60 -8.71 3.47 -1.07
N THR A 61 -7.61 3.77 -1.75
CA THR A 61 -7.10 3.01 -2.89
C THR A 61 -5.85 2.23 -2.49
N ILE A 62 -5.85 0.91 -2.73
CA ILE A 62 -4.70 0.04 -2.46
C ILE A 62 -3.89 -0.10 -3.76
N ALA A 63 -2.61 0.28 -3.70
CA ALA A 63 -1.66 0.17 -4.81
C ALA A 63 -0.30 -0.37 -4.33
N THR A 64 -0.32 -1.38 -3.47
CA THR A 64 0.84 -1.90 -2.70
C THR A 64 1.76 -2.85 -3.48
N GLY A 65 1.53 -3.06 -4.78
CA GLY A 65 2.28 -4.02 -5.59
C GLY A 65 1.88 -5.48 -5.30
N GLY A 66 2.76 -6.42 -5.66
CA GLY A 66 2.52 -7.87 -5.56
C GLY A 66 3.20 -8.56 -4.37
N TYR A 67 3.20 -9.90 -4.38
CA TYR A 67 3.66 -10.76 -3.28
C TYR A 67 4.74 -11.79 -3.70
N GLY A 68 5.55 -11.46 -4.72
CA GLY A 68 6.56 -12.38 -5.26
C GLY A 68 7.58 -12.89 -4.25
N ARG A 69 7.73 -12.23 -3.09
CA ARG A 69 8.58 -12.70 -1.99
C ARG A 69 8.04 -13.91 -1.22
N ALA A 70 6.86 -14.40 -1.56
CA ALA A 70 6.39 -15.72 -1.13
C ALA A 70 7.24 -16.88 -1.71
N TYR A 71 7.96 -16.66 -2.81
CA TYR A 71 8.76 -17.69 -3.47
C TYR A 71 10.24 -17.59 -3.10
N PHE A 72 10.92 -18.75 -3.07
CA PHE A 72 12.35 -18.83 -2.74
C PHE A 72 13.24 -18.05 -3.72
N SER A 73 12.95 -18.17 -5.02
CA SER A 73 13.66 -17.45 -6.09
C SER A 73 12.67 -16.60 -6.87
N ALA A 74 12.81 -15.28 -6.79
CA ALA A 74 11.97 -14.32 -7.49
C ALA A 74 12.78 -13.10 -7.93
N THR A 75 12.39 -12.49 -9.05
CA THR A 75 12.96 -11.21 -9.53
C THR A 75 12.39 -10.00 -8.81
N SER A 76 11.34 -10.20 -8.00
CA SER A 76 10.65 -9.16 -7.25
C SER A 76 11.58 -8.46 -6.25
N ALA A 77 11.34 -7.17 -5.99
CA ALA A 77 12.04 -6.46 -4.92
C ALA A 77 11.78 -7.12 -3.55
N HIS A 78 12.66 -6.88 -2.57
CA HIS A 78 12.48 -7.37 -1.20
C HIS A 78 11.22 -6.83 -0.53
N THR A 79 10.71 -5.71 -1.02
CA THR A 79 9.49 -5.03 -0.54
C THR A 79 8.20 -5.56 -1.17
N CYS A 80 8.25 -6.53 -2.09
CA CYS A 80 7.04 -7.11 -2.70
C CYS A 80 6.49 -8.26 -1.84
N THR A 81 5.92 -7.91 -0.68
CA THR A 81 5.48 -8.83 0.38
C THR A 81 3.97 -9.07 0.46
N GLY A 82 3.18 -8.43 -0.40
CA GLY A 82 1.73 -8.64 -0.44
C GLY A 82 0.94 -7.95 0.67
N ASP A 83 1.45 -6.84 1.21
CA ASP A 83 0.88 -6.18 2.39
C ASP A 83 -0.59 -5.78 2.19
N GLY A 84 -0.93 -5.22 1.03
CA GLY A 84 -2.32 -4.86 0.69
C GLY A 84 -3.24 -6.07 0.56
N ASN A 85 -2.76 -7.18 -0.03
CA ASN A 85 -3.53 -8.42 -0.10
C ASN A 85 -3.84 -8.92 1.32
N ALA A 86 -2.85 -8.88 2.20
CA ALA A 86 -3.00 -9.30 3.58
C ALA A 86 -3.98 -8.39 4.36
N MET A 87 -3.94 -7.06 4.14
CA MET A 87 -4.91 -6.13 4.73
C MET A 87 -6.35 -6.44 4.29
N VAL A 88 -6.56 -6.72 3.00
CA VAL A 88 -7.88 -7.08 2.44
C VAL A 88 -8.37 -8.41 3.02
N ALA A 89 -7.50 -9.42 3.07
CA ALA A 89 -7.83 -10.71 3.66
C ALA A 89 -8.19 -10.61 5.16
N ARG A 90 -7.45 -9.81 5.93
CA ARG A 90 -7.75 -9.57 7.36
C ARG A 90 -9.05 -8.80 7.57
N ALA A 91 -9.44 -7.95 6.62
CA ALA A 91 -10.75 -7.29 6.61
C ALA A 91 -11.91 -8.25 6.24
N GLY A 92 -11.63 -9.53 5.98
CA GLY A 92 -12.65 -10.53 5.63
C GLY A 92 -13.15 -10.42 4.19
N LEU A 93 -12.44 -9.69 3.33
CA LEU A 93 -12.79 -9.53 1.92
C LEU A 93 -12.08 -10.59 1.07
N PRO A 94 -12.71 -11.06 -0.02
CA PRO A 94 -12.13 -12.07 -0.88
C PRO A 94 -10.95 -11.51 -1.69
N LEU A 95 -9.95 -12.37 -1.89
CA LEU A 95 -8.93 -12.21 -2.91
C LEU A 95 -9.26 -13.14 -4.08
N GLN A 96 -8.76 -12.84 -5.26
CA GLN A 96 -9.07 -13.58 -6.48
C GLN A 96 -7.78 -13.98 -7.21
N ASP A 97 -7.79 -15.18 -7.78
CA ASP A 97 -6.77 -15.74 -8.68
C ASP A 97 -5.33 -15.59 -8.10
N LEU A 98 -5.11 -16.17 -6.91
CA LEU A 98 -3.81 -16.10 -6.22
C LEU A 98 -2.86 -17.26 -6.58
N GLU A 99 -3.43 -18.36 -7.10
CA GLU A 99 -2.72 -19.54 -7.61
C GLU A 99 -2.05 -19.30 -8.97
#